data_AF-A0AAD7C706-F1
#
_entry.id   AF-A0AAD7C706-F1
#
_cell.length_a   1.000
_cell.length_b   1.000
_cell.length_c   1.000
_cell.angle_alpha   90.00
_cell.angle_beta   90.00
_cell.angle_gamma   90.00
#
_symmetry.space_group_name_H-M   'P 1'
#
loop_
_entity.id
_entity.type
_entity.pdbx_description
1 polymer ?
#
loop_
_entity_poly.entity_id
_entity_poly.type
_entity_poly.pdbx_seq_one_letter_code
_entity_poly.pdbx_strand_id
1 'polypeptide(L)'
;MMADKAKSSLSSPEASPAISPPLGGPDSETLDERKERLRPQRNGIIIRMRAAIEAADDCEPAEVAAPFRAELTAFQESLTEEDHAALNQPVALTKEQIVRMEAGLRSLRECL
;
A
#
# COMPACT_ATOMS: atom_id res chain seq x y z
N MET A 1 -46.72 57.48 0.98
CA MET A 1 -47.25 56.14 1.28
C MET A 1 -46.32 55.13 0.62
N MET A 2 -45.89 54.11 1.36
CA MET A 2 -44.84 53.13 1.01
C MET A 2 -45.33 51.96 0.13
N ALA A 3 -44.36 51.10 -0.27
CA ALA A 3 -44.41 49.67 -0.66
C ALA A 3 -44.30 49.39 -2.18
N ASP A 4 -43.53 48.43 -2.73
CA ASP A 4 -42.45 47.54 -2.26
C ASP A 4 -41.95 46.72 -3.49
N LYS A 5 -40.81 46.01 -3.36
CA LYS A 5 -40.36 44.81 -4.15
C LYS A 5 -40.00 45.00 -5.65
N ALA A 6 -39.00 44.35 -6.25
CA ALA A 6 -38.14 43.20 -5.96
C ALA A 6 -36.91 43.31 -6.91
N LYS A 7 -35.66 43.15 -6.44
CA LYS A 7 -34.87 41.90 -6.34
C LYS A 7 -33.98 41.65 -7.56
N SER A 8 -32.71 41.39 -7.24
CA SER A 8 -31.52 41.10 -8.03
C SER A 8 -31.71 40.11 -9.20
N SER A 9 -30.88 40.24 -10.24
CA SER A 9 -29.65 39.44 -10.33
C SER A 9 -29.04 39.56 -11.74
N LEU A 10 -27.79 40.02 -11.76
CA LEU A 10 -26.88 39.91 -12.89
C LEU A 10 -26.81 38.46 -13.34
N SER A 11 -27.17 38.21 -14.60
CA SER A 11 -27.01 36.92 -15.25
C SER A 11 -25.81 37.00 -16.18
N SER A 12 -24.66 36.48 -15.74
CA SER A 12 -23.56 36.11 -16.63
C SER A 12 -23.69 34.61 -16.92
N PRO A 13 -23.85 34.19 -18.19
CA PRO A 13 -23.87 32.77 -18.53
C PRO A 13 -22.45 32.19 -18.62
N GLU A 14 -22.29 31.04 -17.97
CA GLU A 14 -21.40 29.94 -18.33
C GLU A 14 -19.88 30.18 -18.32
N ALA A 15 -19.31 30.16 -17.12
CA ALA A 15 -17.97 29.60 -16.95
C ALA A 15 -18.07 28.08 -17.17
N SER A 16 -17.62 27.60 -18.34
CA SER A 16 -17.34 26.19 -18.55
C SER A 16 -16.44 25.70 -17.40
N PRO A 17 -16.70 24.52 -16.78
CA PRO A 17 -15.72 23.95 -15.88
C PRO A 17 -14.48 23.65 -16.72
N ALA A 18 -13.44 24.46 -16.56
CA ALA A 18 -12.12 24.12 -17.03
C ALA A 18 -11.78 22.78 -16.35
N ILE A 19 -11.83 21.70 -17.11
CA ILE A 19 -11.23 20.44 -16.70
C ILE A 19 -9.73 20.73 -16.71
N SER A 20 -9.22 21.15 -15.55
CA SER A 20 -7.79 21.24 -15.32
C SER A 20 -7.21 19.86 -15.66
N PRO A 21 -6.20 19.77 -16.54
CA PRO A 21 -5.46 18.52 -16.66
C PRO A 21 -4.90 18.19 -15.26
N PRO A 22 -4.84 16.91 -14.85
CA PRO A 22 -4.15 16.58 -13.63
C PRO A 22 -2.71 17.06 -13.77
N LEU A 23 -2.36 18.09 -13.00
CA LEU A 23 -0.99 18.52 -12.75
C LEU A 23 -0.32 17.44 -11.90
N GLY A 24 -0.15 16.24 -12.48
CA GLY A 24 0.51 15.11 -11.87
C GLY A 24 1.97 15.10 -12.27
N GLY A 25 2.79 15.87 -11.56
CA GLY A 25 4.23 15.68 -11.61
C GLY A 25 4.62 14.32 -11.00
N PRO A 26 5.87 13.88 -11.17
CA PRO A 26 6.38 12.62 -10.56
C PRO A 26 6.21 12.55 -9.03
N ASP A 27 5.90 13.66 -8.36
CA ASP A 27 5.59 13.76 -6.92
C ASP A 27 4.11 13.59 -6.56
N SER A 28 3.23 13.31 -7.54
CA SER A 28 1.77 13.16 -7.32
C SER A 28 1.32 11.72 -7.10
N GLU A 29 2.26 10.77 -6.92
CA GLU A 29 1.92 9.39 -6.57
C GLU A 29 1.14 9.40 -5.24
N THR A 30 -0.03 8.79 -5.21
CA THR A 30 -0.84 8.63 -4.00
C THR A 30 -0.20 7.61 -3.05
N LEU A 31 -0.58 7.64 -1.77
CA LEU A 31 -0.11 6.64 -0.79
C LEU A 31 -0.44 5.20 -1.21
N ASP A 32 -1.57 4.98 -1.88
CA ASP A 32 -1.97 3.65 -2.33
C ASP A 32 -1.16 3.18 -3.54
N GLU A 33 -0.84 4.07 -4.48
CA GLU A 33 0.08 3.76 -5.59
C GLU A 33 1.49 3.45 -5.05
N ARG A 34 1.98 4.24 -4.08
CA ARG A 34 3.25 3.95 -3.38
C ARG A 34 3.21 2.58 -2.71
N LYS A 35 2.15 2.24 -1.96
CA LYS A 35 2.00 0.91 -1.35
C LYS A 35 2.04 -0.20 -2.37
N GLU A 36 1.32 -0.06 -3.48
CA GLU A 36 1.27 -1.05 -4.55
C GLU A 36 2.64 -1.27 -5.19
N ARG A 37 3.44 -0.20 -5.33
CA ARG A 37 4.82 -0.28 -5.83
C ARG A 37 5.81 -0.86 -4.80
N LEU A 38 5.66 -0.52 -3.52
CA LEU A 38 6.59 -0.88 -2.45
C LEU A 38 6.37 -2.29 -1.87
N ARG A 39 5.12 -2.78 -1.84
CA ARG A 39 4.79 -4.13 -1.36
C ARG A 39 5.54 -5.24 -2.11
N PRO A 40 5.56 -5.28 -3.46
CA PRO A 40 6.31 -6.28 -4.22
C PRO A 40 7.80 -6.26 -3.93
N GLN A 41 8.40 -5.08 -3.74
CA GLN A 41 9.83 -4.93 -3.44
C GLN A 41 10.17 -5.55 -2.08
N ARG A 42 9.45 -5.15 -1.00
CA ARG A 42 9.61 -5.75 0.33
C ARG A 42 9.41 -7.26 0.30
N ASN A 43 8.33 -7.71 -0.34
CA ASN A 43 7.99 -9.13 -0.41
C ASN A 43 9.03 -9.93 -1.21
N GLY A 44 9.60 -9.33 -2.26
CA GLY A 44 10.68 -9.95 -3.04
C GLY A 44 11.94 -10.22 -2.23
N ILE A 45 12.29 -9.32 -1.29
CA ILE A 45 13.41 -9.54 -0.37
C ILE A 45 13.08 -10.69 0.60
N ILE A 46 11.88 -10.70 1.19
CA ILE A 46 11.43 -11.73 2.14
C ILE A 46 11.38 -13.12 1.48
N ILE A 47 10.86 -13.22 0.26
CA ILE A 47 10.77 -14.49 -0.48
C ILE A 47 12.16 -15.02 -0.78
N ARG A 48 13.09 -14.19 -1.26
CA ARG A 48 14.48 -14.60 -1.52
C ARG A 48 15.19 -15.04 -0.24
N MET A 49 14.98 -14.33 0.87
CA MET A 49 15.53 -14.70 2.17
C MET A 49 15.05 -16.09 2.60
N ARG A 50 13.75 -16.38 2.47
CA ARG A 50 13.20 -17.71 2.82
C ARG A 50 13.77 -18.80 1.94
N ALA A 51 13.79 -18.60 0.62
CA ALA A 51 14.35 -19.58 -0.31
C ALA A 51 15.85 -19.84 -0.03
N ALA A 52 16.61 -18.80 0.33
CA ALA A 52 18.02 -18.96 0.68
C ALA A 52 18.20 -19.77 1.98
N ILE A 53 17.38 -19.54 3.00
CA ILE A 53 17.39 -20.33 4.24
C ILE A 53 17.00 -21.79 3.95
N GLU A 54 15.96 -22.02 3.14
CA GLU A 54 15.50 -23.36 2.78
C GLU A 54 16.54 -24.13 1.95
N ALA A 55 17.35 -23.44 1.15
CA ALA A 55 18.41 -24.06 0.35
C ALA A 55 19.73 -24.26 1.12
N ALA A 56 19.84 -23.74 2.34
CA ALA A 56 21.04 -23.83 3.13
C ALA A 56 20.96 -25.03 4.09
N ASP A 57 21.50 -26.18 3.67
CA ASP A 57 21.42 -27.44 4.43
C ASP A 57 22.26 -27.44 5.73
N ASP A 58 23.38 -26.72 5.76
CA ASP A 58 24.38 -26.78 6.86
C ASP A 58 24.73 -25.40 7.47
N CYS A 59 24.02 -24.33 7.09
CA CYS A 59 24.29 -23.00 7.63
C CYS A 59 23.26 -22.57 8.66
N GLU A 60 23.69 -21.80 9.65
CA GLU A 60 22.79 -21.17 10.61
C GLU A 60 21.84 -20.21 9.87
N PRO A 61 20.50 -20.38 10.00
CA PRO A 61 19.53 -19.54 9.30
C PRO A 61 19.73 -18.04 9.54
N ALA A 62 20.26 -17.69 10.72
CA ALA A 62 20.60 -16.31 11.04
C ALA A 62 21.72 -15.75 10.16
N GLU A 63 22.75 -16.53 9.84
CA GLU A 63 23.85 -16.08 8.99
C GLU A 63 23.39 -15.92 7.54
N VAL A 64 22.62 -16.88 7.03
CA VAL A 64 22.03 -16.83 5.68
C VAL A 64 21.08 -15.64 5.52
N ALA A 65 20.31 -15.32 6.57
CA ALA A 65 19.37 -14.20 6.56
C ALA A 65 20.03 -12.82 6.74
N ALA A 66 21.26 -12.74 7.24
CA ALA A 66 21.93 -11.48 7.56
C ALA A 66 21.99 -10.47 6.40
N PRO A 67 22.41 -10.84 5.17
CA PRO A 67 22.43 -9.89 4.04
C PRO A 67 21.03 -9.39 3.66
N PHE A 68 20.01 -10.26 3.74
CA PHE A 68 18.62 -9.88 3.43
C PHE A 68 18.02 -8.98 4.50
N ARG A 69 18.40 -9.16 5.78
CA ARG A 69 18.01 -8.24 6.85
C ARG A 69 18.62 -6.85 6.63
N ALA A 70 19.88 -6.77 6.23
CA ALA A 70 20.50 -5.50 5.87
C ALA A 70 19.78 -4.82 4.68
N GLU A 71 19.41 -5.61 3.66
CA GLU A 71 18.63 -5.12 2.51
C GLU A 71 17.24 -4.62 2.93
N LEU A 72 16.55 -5.35 3.82
CA LEU A 72 15.27 -4.92 4.39
C LEU A 72 15.39 -3.64 5.22
N THR A 73 16.44 -3.52 6.03
CA THR A 73 16.71 -2.30 6.81
C THR A 73 16.97 -1.12 5.89
N ALA A 74 17.82 -1.26 4.88
CA ALA A 74 18.09 -0.20 3.91
C ALA A 74 16.83 0.21 3.13
N PHE A 75 16.00 -0.77 2.76
CA PHE A 75 14.69 -0.50 2.18
C PHE A 75 13.81 0.29 3.13
N GLN A 76 13.70 -0.11 4.40
CA GLN A 76 12.91 0.59 5.41
C GLN A 76 13.40 2.02 5.66
N GLU A 77 14.71 2.24 5.71
CA GLU A 77 15.31 3.56 5.88
C GLU A 77 15.06 4.49 4.67
N SER A 78 14.81 3.93 3.48
CA SER A 78 14.43 4.69 2.30
C SER A 78 12.96 5.13 2.29
N LEU A 79 12.14 4.63 3.21
CA LEU A 79 10.72 4.93 3.29
C LEU A 79 10.45 6.18 4.13
N THR A 80 9.40 6.91 3.76
CA THR A 80 8.82 7.91 4.66
C THR A 80 8.09 7.22 5.82
N GLU A 81 7.84 7.95 6.92
CA GLU A 81 7.03 7.45 8.03
C GLU A 81 5.62 7.03 7.56
N GLU A 82 5.04 7.78 6.62
CA GLU A 82 3.74 7.46 6.03
C GLU A 82 3.77 6.17 5.24
N ASP A 83 4.79 5.95 4.40
CA ASP A 83 4.96 4.69 3.66
C ASP A 83 5.19 3.51 4.59
N HIS A 84 5.94 3.72 5.69
CA HIS A 84 6.17 2.69 6.69
C HIS A 84 4.86 2.31 7.42
N ALA A 85 4.07 3.30 7.84
CA ALA A 85 2.75 3.05 8.44
C ALA A 85 1.82 2.34 7.45
N ALA A 86 1.78 2.83 6.21
CA ALA A 86 1.00 2.31 5.10
C ALA A 86 1.30 0.83 4.78
N LEU A 87 2.58 0.44 4.76
CA LEU A 87 3.01 -0.93 4.46
C LEU A 87 2.81 -1.91 5.61
N ASN A 88 2.78 -1.41 6.85
CA ASN A 88 2.60 -2.21 8.06
C ASN A 88 1.15 -2.21 8.58
N GLN A 89 0.25 -1.46 7.95
CA GLN A 89 -1.18 -1.56 8.26
C GLN A 89 -1.67 -2.99 8.01
N PRO A 90 -2.33 -3.62 9.01
CA PRO A 90 -2.93 -4.93 8.82
C PRO A 90 -3.97 -4.83 7.71
N VAL A 91 -3.90 -5.76 6.74
CA VAL A 91 -4.94 -5.87 5.73
C VAL A 91 -6.22 -6.26 6.45
N ALA A 92 -7.23 -5.39 6.42
CA ALA A 92 -8.55 -5.69 6.97
C ALA A 92 -9.18 -6.79 6.12
N LEU A 93 -9.04 -8.04 6.56
CA LEU A 93 -9.74 -9.18 5.97
C LEU A 93 -11.17 -9.20 6.48
N THR A 94 -12.12 -9.45 5.57
CA THR A 94 -13.51 -9.73 5.97
C THR A 94 -13.59 -11.05 6.74
N LYS A 95 -14.63 -11.22 7.57
CA LYS A 95 -14.85 -12.49 8.30
C LYS A 95 -14.85 -13.70 7.37
N GLU A 96 -15.45 -13.58 6.19
CA GLU A 96 -15.44 -14.66 5.20
C GLU A 96 -14.03 -14.98 4.67
N GLN A 97 -13.21 -13.97 4.42
CA GLN A 97 -11.83 -14.17 3.95
C GLN A 97 -10.98 -14.84 5.04
N ILE A 98 -11.16 -14.45 6.31
CA ILE A 98 -10.48 -15.08 7.45
C ILE A 98 -10.86 -16.55 7.53
N VAL A 99 -12.16 -16.87 7.51
CA VAL A 99 -12.65 -18.25 7.58
C VAL A 99 -12.11 -19.10 6.42
N ARG A 100 -12.08 -18.56 5.19
CA ARG A 100 -11.50 -19.29 4.03
C ARG A 100 -10.00 -19.52 4.19
N MET A 101 -9.27 -18.52 4.66
CA MET A 101 -7.83 -18.63 4.91
C MET A 101 -7.53 -19.66 6.00
N GLU A 102 -8.26 -19.64 7.11
CA GLU A 102 -8.14 -20.62 8.19
C GLU A 102 -8.48 -22.05 7.73
N ALA A 103 -9.53 -22.21 6.91
CA ALA A 103 -9.87 -23.50 6.32
C ALA A 103 -8.75 -24.03 5.40
N GLY A 104 -8.17 -23.16 4.56
CA GLY A 104 -7.02 -23.51 3.72
C GLY A 104 -5.78 -23.91 4.54
N LEU A 105 -5.46 -23.16 5.58
CA LEU A 105 -4.34 -23.48 6.48
C LEU A 105 -4.56 -24.80 7.24
N ARG A 106 -5.79 -25.07 7.68
CA ARG A 106 -6.15 -26.34 8.32
C ARG A 106 -5.99 -27.52 7.36
N SER A 107 -6.48 -27.37 6.13
CA SER A 107 -6.34 -28.39 5.08
C SER A 107 -4.87 -28.68 4.76
N LEU A 108 -4.00 -27.67 4.70
CA LEU A 108 -2.56 -27.87 4.48
C LEU A 108 -1.90 -28.65 5.62
N ARG A 109 -2.34 -28.40 6.87
CA ARG A 109 -1.82 -29.10 8.06
C ARG A 109 -2.25 -30.56 8.13
N GLU A 110 -3.40 -30.91 7.55
CA GLU A 110 -3.88 -32.30 7.48
C GLU A 110 -3.23 -33.08 6.31
N CYS A 111 -2.56 -32.40 5.37
CA CYS A 111 -1.86 -33.00 4.24
C CYS A 111 -0.35 -33.18 4.44
N LEU A 112 0.22 -32.73 5.58
CA LEU A 112 1.62 -32.92 5.98
C LEU A 112 1.70 -33.94 7.12
#